data_AF-A0A7R9PGF2-F1
#
_entry.id   AF-A0A7R9PGF2-F1
#
_cell.length_a   1.000
_cell.length_b   1.000
_cell.length_c   1.000
_cell.angle_alpha   90.00
_cell.angle_beta   90.00
_cell.angle_gamma   90.00
#
_symmetry.space_group_name_H-M   'P 1'
#
loop_
_entity.id
_entity.type
_entity.pdbx_description
1 polymer ?
#
loop_
_entity_poly.entity_id
_entity_poly.type
_entity_poly.pdbx_seq_one_letter_code
_entity_poly.pdbx_strand_id
1 'polypeptide(L)'
;MSRRPKDDYYERYVYRMMTRFNEDYHRRVRGHVPSDPESEEETDKPARTHCLKPLKVSEVDTHPAKNSRESHTELYEIIHGYRPTAVLRRGFSFVLTLKFDREYEITKDIIKIKFGIGETFPIRLNTSVVIVPGYRPRDSGFKTPVPREFFSVKHWVWIGVKLSLVHISVSAPVGRWILMVETYHVQLEGTRNVTEKTDLYILFNPWHKDESVGAGMHPGGLDEYLLKDTGKVWRGTADSPEGRPWVFGQFHHVVLPAITLLLAKFDMPCDIRGDPIELVRALSSIVST
;
A
#
# COMPACT_ATOMS: atom_id res chain seq x y z
N MET A 1 31.14 13.95 4.94
CA MET A 1 29.83 14.49 4.51
C MET A 1 28.72 13.67 5.15
N SER A 2 27.97 14.31 6.06
CA SER A 2 26.98 13.67 6.95
C SER A 2 25.77 13.13 6.17
N ARG A 3 25.55 11.81 6.24
CA ARG A 3 24.31 11.15 5.76
C ARG A 3 23.20 11.44 6.77
N ARG A 4 22.26 12.34 6.45
CA ARG A 4 20.97 12.34 7.16
C ARG A 4 20.14 11.13 6.70
N PRO A 5 19.51 10.36 7.61
CA PRO A 5 18.77 9.16 7.24
C PRO A 5 17.41 9.53 6.65
N LYS A 6 17.00 8.84 5.57
CA LYS A 6 15.69 9.00 4.90
C LYS A 6 14.49 8.79 5.86
N ASP A 7 14.69 8.11 6.99
CA ASP A 7 13.67 7.90 8.02
C ASP A 7 13.18 9.20 8.68
N ASP A 8 14.04 10.22 8.79
CA ASP A 8 13.68 11.54 9.36
C ASP A 8 12.67 12.31 8.49
N TYR A 9 12.65 12.05 7.18
CA TYR A 9 11.70 12.69 6.27
C TYR A 9 10.27 12.17 6.49
N TYR A 10 10.10 10.85 6.61
CA TYR A 10 8.78 10.24 6.80
C TYR A 10 8.19 10.59 8.16
N GLU A 11 8.99 10.57 9.23
CA GLU A 11 8.54 11.01 10.56
C GLU A 11 8.10 12.47 10.56
N ARG A 12 8.88 13.38 9.95
CA ARG A 12 8.50 14.80 9.81
C ARG A 12 7.29 15.01 8.92
N TYR A 13 7.11 14.17 7.89
CA TYR A 13 5.95 14.21 7.03
C TYR A 13 4.70 13.80 7.80
N VAL A 14 4.75 12.66 8.50
CA VAL A 14 3.68 12.16 9.36
C VAL A 14 3.31 13.22 10.39
N TYR A 15 4.30 13.78 11.08
CA TYR A 15 4.10 14.85 12.05
C TYR A 15 3.36 16.06 11.43
N ARG A 16 3.84 16.60 10.30
CA ARG A 16 3.18 17.73 9.63
C ARG A 16 1.76 17.42 9.16
N MET A 17 1.54 16.22 8.66
CA MET A 17 0.21 15.76 8.25
C MET A 17 -0.72 15.66 9.47
N MET A 18 -0.24 15.13 10.59
CA MET A 18 -0.99 15.07 11.84
C MET A 18 -1.31 16.47 12.38
N THR A 19 -0.37 17.43 12.31
CA THR A 19 -0.63 18.82 12.69
C THR A 19 -1.76 19.44 11.85
N ARG A 20 -1.77 19.22 10.54
CA ARG A 20 -2.84 19.72 9.66
C ARG A 20 -4.20 19.11 9.97
N PHE A 21 -4.24 17.79 10.21
CA PHE A 21 -5.47 17.13 10.65
C PHE A 21 -5.96 17.67 12.00
N ASN A 22 -5.04 17.99 12.91
CA ASN A 22 -5.35 18.61 14.20
C ASN A 22 -5.98 20.00 14.04
N GLU A 23 -5.40 20.84 13.19
CA GLU A 23 -5.94 22.18 12.87
C GLU A 23 -7.34 22.09 12.25
N ASP A 24 -7.54 21.20 11.27
CA ASP A 24 -8.83 21.03 10.60
C ASP A 24 -9.91 20.48 11.53
N TYR A 25 -9.58 19.52 12.39
CA TYR A 25 -10.52 19.02 13.41
C TYR A 25 -10.91 20.12 14.38
N HIS A 26 -9.94 20.83 14.96
CA HIS A 26 -10.23 21.94 15.88
C HIS A 26 -11.03 23.06 15.20
N ARG A 27 -10.87 23.25 13.88
CA ARG A 27 -11.68 24.18 13.09
C ARG A 27 -13.14 23.71 12.96
N ARG A 28 -13.38 22.41 12.72
CA ARG A 28 -14.75 21.85 12.65
C ARG A 28 -15.45 21.85 14.00
N VAL A 29 -14.72 21.50 15.07
CA VAL A 29 -15.25 21.54 16.44
C VAL A 29 -15.58 22.96 16.86
N ARG A 30 -14.71 23.94 16.56
CA ARG A 30 -14.97 25.36 16.85
C ARG A 30 -16.07 25.96 15.96
N GLY A 31 -16.17 25.53 14.71
CA GLY A 31 -17.23 25.98 13.78
C GLY A 31 -18.63 25.47 14.12
N HIS A 32 -18.76 24.57 15.11
CA HIS A 32 -20.03 24.07 15.63
C HIS A 32 -20.45 24.73 16.95
N VAL A 33 -19.78 25.80 17.37
CA VAL A 33 -20.18 26.60 18.55
C VAL A 33 -21.20 27.65 18.09
N PRO A 34 -22.48 27.57 18.50
CA PRO A 34 -23.43 28.66 18.27
C PRO A 34 -22.93 29.89 19.05
N SER A 35 -22.92 31.03 18.37
CA SER A 35 -22.51 32.30 18.95
C SER A 35 -23.65 32.91 19.76
N ASP A 36 -23.75 32.57 21.05
CA ASP A 36 -24.49 33.37 22.03
C ASP A 36 -23.67 33.43 23.33
N PRO A 37 -23.39 34.63 23.89
CA PRO A 37 -22.69 34.77 25.16
C PRO A 37 -23.69 35.16 26.25
N GLU A 38 -24.18 34.21 27.05
CA GLU A 38 -24.71 34.53 28.39
C GLU A 38 -24.73 33.28 29.31
N SER A 39 -24.00 33.43 30.41
CA SER A 39 -23.98 32.73 31.72
C SER A 39 -24.47 31.29 31.92
N GLU A 40 -23.56 30.49 32.49
CA GLU A 40 -23.73 29.56 33.64
C GLU A 40 -24.73 28.41 33.52
N GLU A 41 -24.22 27.18 33.41
CA GLU A 41 -24.34 26.16 34.47
C GLU A 41 -23.50 24.92 34.11
N GLU A 42 -22.76 24.42 35.09
CA GLU A 42 -21.94 23.21 35.02
C GLU A 42 -22.85 21.98 35.04
N THR A 43 -23.60 21.73 33.97
CA THR A 43 -24.43 20.53 33.84
C THR A 43 -23.66 19.41 33.16
N ASP A 44 -23.35 18.40 33.97
CA ASP A 44 -23.17 16.98 33.64
C ASP A 44 -22.85 16.67 32.17
N LYS A 45 -21.55 16.53 31.85
CA LYS A 45 -21.12 15.96 30.57
C LYS A 45 -21.73 14.57 30.46
N PRO A 46 -22.58 14.27 29.44
CA PRO A 46 -23.14 12.94 29.32
C PRO A 46 -21.98 11.95 29.25
N ALA A 47 -21.98 10.98 30.17
CA ALA A 47 -21.02 9.89 30.20
C ALA A 47 -20.84 9.38 28.78
N ARG A 48 -19.60 9.43 28.26
CA ARG A 48 -19.25 8.97 26.90
C ARG A 48 -19.94 7.62 26.68
N THR A 49 -21.02 7.61 25.89
CA THR A 49 -21.78 6.39 25.63
C THR A 49 -20.81 5.38 25.03
N HIS A 50 -20.43 4.37 25.82
CA HIS A 50 -19.47 3.38 25.36
C HIS A 50 -20.06 2.63 24.17
N CYS A 51 -19.45 2.81 22.99
CA CYS A 51 -19.93 2.20 21.77
C CYS A 51 -19.55 0.71 21.78
N LEU A 52 -20.45 -0.14 22.24
CA LEU A 52 -20.33 -1.60 22.20
C LEU A 52 -20.52 -2.13 20.76
N LYS A 53 -19.70 -1.68 19.82
CA LYS A 53 -19.67 -2.14 18.43
C LYS A 53 -18.23 -2.12 17.91
N PRO A 54 -17.82 -3.08 17.04
CA PRO A 54 -16.54 -2.98 16.36
C PRO A 54 -16.45 -1.68 15.57
N LEU A 55 -15.26 -1.09 15.55
CA LEU A 55 -14.95 0.13 14.81
C LEU A 55 -15.34 -0.02 13.34
N LYS A 56 -16.07 0.92 12.74
CA LYS A 56 -16.33 0.87 11.30
C LYS A 56 -15.30 1.74 10.59
N VAL A 57 -14.64 1.18 9.58
CA VAL A 57 -13.74 1.95 8.73
C VAL A 57 -14.57 2.64 7.65
N SER A 58 -14.61 3.97 7.68
CA SER A 58 -15.35 4.79 6.72
C SER A 58 -14.58 4.98 5.41
N GLU A 59 -13.25 5.03 5.49
CA GLU A 59 -12.39 5.27 4.33
C GLU A 59 -11.05 4.54 4.48
N VAL A 60 -10.58 3.94 3.38
CA VAL A 60 -9.25 3.34 3.23
C VAL A 60 -8.56 4.09 2.10
N ASP A 61 -7.58 4.94 2.45
CA ASP A 61 -6.85 5.77 1.49
C ASP A 61 -5.39 5.34 1.38
N THR A 62 -5.00 4.85 0.22
CA THR A 62 -3.64 4.39 -0.12
C THR A 62 -2.79 5.49 -0.74
N HIS A 63 -3.25 6.75 -0.76
CA HIS A 63 -2.56 7.92 -1.29
C HIS A 63 -1.85 7.70 -2.64
N PRO A 64 -2.52 7.22 -3.71
CA PRO A 64 -1.84 6.79 -4.95
C PRO A 64 -0.91 7.84 -5.56
N ALA A 65 -1.37 9.10 -5.68
CA ALA A 65 -0.59 10.19 -6.26
C ALA A 65 0.65 10.59 -5.43
N LYS A 66 0.59 10.43 -4.10
CA LYS A 66 1.73 10.76 -3.24
C LYS A 66 2.71 9.61 -3.17
N ASN A 67 2.20 8.41 -2.90
CA ASN A 67 3.05 7.24 -2.75
C ASN A 67 3.76 6.91 -4.07
N SER A 68 3.13 7.17 -5.21
CA SER A 68 3.75 6.96 -6.53
C SER A 68 5.00 7.79 -6.78
N ARG A 69 5.01 9.07 -6.40
CA ARG A 69 6.18 9.96 -6.53
C ARG A 69 7.39 9.44 -5.75
N GLU A 70 7.14 8.92 -4.56
CA GLU A 70 8.20 8.40 -3.70
C GLU A 70 8.66 7.00 -4.13
N SER A 71 7.80 6.22 -4.81
CA SER A 71 8.11 4.89 -5.36
C SER A 71 8.49 4.89 -6.85
N HIS A 72 8.65 6.05 -7.50
CA HIS A 72 8.94 6.18 -8.94
C HIS A 72 7.95 5.41 -9.83
N THR A 73 6.67 5.67 -9.61
CA THR A 73 5.53 5.06 -10.33
C THR A 73 4.48 6.10 -10.75
N GLU A 74 4.85 7.39 -10.76
CA GLU A 74 3.99 8.52 -11.13
C GLU A 74 3.56 8.51 -12.60
N LEU A 75 4.27 7.77 -13.46
CA LEU A 75 3.95 7.68 -14.88
C LEU A 75 2.70 6.82 -15.16
N TYR A 76 2.34 5.91 -14.25
CA TYR A 76 1.22 4.99 -14.45
C TYR A 76 -0.12 5.73 -14.40
N GLU A 77 -0.88 5.71 -15.49
CA GLU A 77 -2.17 6.40 -15.59
C GLU A 77 -3.20 5.93 -14.56
N ILE A 78 -3.12 4.65 -14.14
CA ILE A 78 -4.07 4.03 -13.21
C ILE A 78 -4.08 4.72 -11.82
N ILE A 79 -3.05 5.51 -11.49
CA ILE A 79 -3.00 6.28 -10.24
C ILE A 79 -3.88 7.54 -10.26
N HIS A 80 -4.36 7.96 -11.43
CA HIS A 80 -5.10 9.21 -11.64
C HIS A 80 -6.54 9.00 -12.17
N GLY A 81 -6.95 7.76 -12.42
CA GLY A 81 -8.28 7.44 -12.99
C GLY A 81 -9.46 7.63 -12.03
N TYR A 82 -10.66 7.25 -12.47
CA TYR A 82 -11.91 7.31 -11.67
C TYR A 82 -11.82 6.51 -10.36
N ARG A 83 -11.06 5.41 -10.37
CA ARG A 83 -10.67 4.64 -9.17
C ARG A 83 -9.14 4.59 -9.09
N PRO A 84 -8.52 5.62 -8.49
CA PRO A 84 -7.07 5.68 -8.32
C PRO A 84 -6.56 4.43 -7.62
N THR A 85 -5.66 3.70 -8.28
CA THR A 85 -5.07 2.47 -7.72
C THR A 85 -3.60 2.72 -7.42
N ALA A 86 -3.16 2.42 -6.19
CA ALA A 86 -1.76 2.60 -5.82
C ALA A 86 -0.87 1.63 -6.60
N VAL A 87 0.14 2.17 -7.29
CA VAL A 87 1.23 1.40 -7.90
C VAL A 87 2.49 1.69 -7.10
N LEU A 88 3.08 0.67 -6.51
CA LEU A 88 4.21 0.76 -5.58
C LEU A 88 5.33 -0.16 -6.05
N ARG A 89 6.52 0.00 -5.48
CA ARG A 89 7.64 -0.93 -5.66
C ARG A 89 7.99 -1.57 -4.32
N ARG A 90 8.45 -2.83 -4.33
CA ARG A 90 8.89 -3.52 -3.10
C ARG A 90 10.13 -2.86 -2.49
N GLY A 91 10.43 -3.15 -1.22
CA GLY A 91 11.51 -2.45 -0.49
C GLY A 91 11.21 -0.99 -0.14
N PHE A 92 10.01 -0.50 -0.46
CA PHE A 92 9.56 0.86 -0.21
C PHE A 92 8.49 0.89 0.90
N SER A 93 8.40 2.01 1.61
CA SER A 93 7.39 2.24 2.65
C SER A 93 6.35 3.24 2.18
N PHE A 94 5.07 2.85 2.17
CA PHE A 94 3.98 3.70 1.70
C PHE A 94 3.04 4.12 2.84
N VAL A 95 2.36 5.25 2.65
CA VAL A 95 1.41 5.78 3.63
C VAL A 95 0.01 5.24 3.34
N LEU A 96 -0.63 4.71 4.38
CA LEU A 96 -2.02 4.23 4.38
C LEU A 96 -2.80 4.99 5.46
N THR A 97 -3.91 5.61 5.09
CA THR A 97 -4.82 6.28 6.02
C THR A 97 -6.12 5.50 6.15
N LEU A 98 -6.51 5.22 7.39
CA LEU A 98 -7.81 4.66 7.73
C LEU A 98 -8.60 5.72 8.49
N LYS A 99 -9.81 6.03 8.02
CA LYS A 99 -10.76 6.87 8.76
C LYS A 99 -11.84 5.98 9.36
N PHE A 100 -12.29 6.33 10.55
CA PHE A 100 -13.26 5.55 11.29
C PHE A 100 -14.55 6.35 11.53
N ASP A 101 -15.62 5.64 11.88
CA ASP A 101 -16.90 6.21 12.30
C ASP A 101 -16.86 6.82 13.71
N ARG A 102 -15.92 6.39 14.55
CA ARG A 102 -15.69 6.92 15.90
C ARG A 102 -14.21 6.95 16.27
N GLU A 103 -13.90 7.55 17.42
CA GLU A 103 -12.55 7.51 17.98
C GLU A 103 -12.10 6.05 18.22
N TYR A 104 -10.86 5.77 17.83
CA TYR A 104 -10.20 4.50 18.10
C TYR A 104 -9.81 4.41 19.58
N GLU A 105 -10.32 3.40 20.28
CA GLU A 105 -9.98 3.12 21.67
C GLU A 105 -8.92 2.01 21.75
N ILE A 106 -7.70 2.37 22.11
CA ILE A 106 -6.55 1.45 22.10
C ILE A 106 -6.72 0.23 23.01
N THR A 107 -7.55 0.27 24.06
CA THR A 107 -7.75 -0.87 24.96
C THR A 107 -8.88 -1.80 24.51
N LYS A 108 -9.70 -1.38 23.55
CA LYS A 108 -10.94 -2.07 23.18
C LYS A 108 -11.02 -2.45 21.70
N ASP A 109 -10.38 -1.69 20.83
CA ASP A 109 -10.45 -1.90 19.39
C ASP A 109 -9.21 -2.64 18.88
N ILE A 110 -9.44 -3.69 18.10
CA ILE A 110 -8.39 -4.45 17.42
C ILE A 110 -8.56 -4.23 15.92
N ILE A 111 -7.46 -3.90 15.24
CA ILE A 111 -7.44 -3.67 13.78
C ILE A 111 -6.48 -4.67 13.15
N LYS A 112 -6.95 -5.45 12.17
CA LYS A 112 -6.12 -6.34 11.36
C LYS A 112 -6.06 -5.82 9.94
N ILE A 113 -4.85 -5.52 9.46
CA ILE A 113 -4.62 -5.12 8.08
C ILE A 113 -4.14 -6.35 7.33
N LYS A 114 -4.91 -6.81 6.36
CA LYS A 114 -4.62 -8.00 5.58
C LYS A 114 -4.21 -7.61 4.18
N PHE A 115 -3.07 -8.14 3.76
CA PHE A 115 -2.59 -8.07 2.39
C PHE A 115 -2.60 -9.47 1.80
N GLY A 116 -3.16 -9.59 0.60
CA GLY A 116 -3.17 -10.84 -0.13
C GLY A 116 -2.80 -10.68 -1.58
N ILE A 117 -2.11 -11.68 -2.14
CA ILE A 117 -1.75 -11.73 -3.56
C ILE A 117 -2.54 -12.86 -4.27
N GLY A 118 -3.06 -12.57 -5.46
CA GLY A 118 -3.80 -13.52 -6.31
C GLY A 118 -5.12 -12.96 -6.88
N GLU A 119 -5.77 -13.74 -7.75
CA GLU A 119 -7.01 -13.30 -8.44
C GLU A 119 -8.31 -13.68 -7.71
N THR A 120 -8.28 -14.71 -6.86
CA THR A 120 -9.46 -15.21 -6.14
C THR A 120 -9.19 -15.35 -4.63
N PHE A 121 -10.26 -15.17 -3.85
CA PHE A 121 -10.26 -15.52 -2.42
C PHE A 121 -10.76 -16.97 -2.26
N PRO A 122 -10.17 -17.77 -1.35
CA PRO A 122 -9.22 -17.35 -0.32
C PRO A 122 -7.79 -17.19 -0.87
N ILE A 123 -7.14 -16.11 -0.44
CA ILE A 123 -5.80 -15.67 -0.86
C ILE A 123 -4.79 -16.82 -0.72
N ARG A 124 -3.99 -17.09 -1.78
CA ARG A 124 -2.97 -18.16 -1.79
C ARG A 124 -1.78 -17.89 -0.85
N LEU A 125 -1.39 -16.63 -0.68
CA LEU A 125 -0.39 -16.16 0.30
C LEU A 125 -0.98 -15.01 1.11
N ASN A 126 -1.61 -15.34 2.23
CA ASN A 126 -2.17 -14.33 3.12
C ASN A 126 -1.08 -13.84 4.07
N THR A 127 -0.61 -12.61 3.86
CA THR A 127 0.19 -11.89 4.85
C THR A 127 -0.74 -11.01 5.66
N SER A 128 -1.11 -11.50 6.84
CA SER A 128 -1.92 -10.73 7.79
C SER A 128 -0.99 -9.99 8.74
N VAL A 129 -1.01 -8.66 8.71
CA VAL A 129 -0.42 -7.86 9.78
C VAL A 129 -1.51 -7.63 10.83
N VAL A 130 -1.41 -8.38 11.91
CA VAL A 130 -2.33 -8.27 13.05
C VAL A 130 -1.82 -7.17 13.97
N ILE A 131 -2.59 -6.08 14.11
CA ILE A 131 -2.23 -4.99 15.00
C ILE A 131 -3.06 -5.14 16.27
N VAL A 132 -2.44 -5.68 17.32
CA VAL A 132 -2.99 -5.70 18.67
C VAL A 132 -2.19 -4.70 19.51
N PRO A 133 -2.83 -3.70 20.12
CA PRO A 133 -2.15 -2.78 21.03
C PRO A 133 -1.60 -3.53 22.25
N GLY A 134 -0.32 -3.28 22.58
CA GLY A 134 0.38 -3.97 23.68
C GLY A 134 0.99 -5.33 23.32
N TYR A 135 0.85 -5.80 22.07
CA TYR A 135 1.48 -7.04 21.62
C TYR A 135 2.99 -6.81 21.40
N ARG A 136 3.78 -7.20 22.40
CA ARG A 136 5.14 -7.69 22.13
C ARG A 136 4.97 -9.08 21.51
N PRO A 137 5.68 -9.45 20.43
CA PRO A 137 5.69 -10.81 19.95
C PRO A 137 6.17 -11.70 21.10
N ARG A 138 5.22 -12.33 21.77
CA ARG A 138 5.48 -13.36 22.77
C ARG A 138 5.42 -14.65 21.99
N ASP A 139 6.45 -15.49 22.15
CA ASP A 139 6.53 -16.85 21.65
C ASP A 139 5.25 -17.64 21.97
N SER A 140 4.20 -17.47 21.18
CA SER A 140 3.02 -18.30 21.24
C SER A 140 3.33 -19.49 20.35
N GLY A 141 3.61 -20.63 20.98
CA GLY A 141 3.93 -21.91 20.38
C GLY A 141 2.83 -22.53 19.50
N PHE A 142 2.18 -21.74 18.66
CA PHE A 142 1.48 -22.23 17.47
C PHE A 142 2.51 -22.39 16.36
N LYS A 143 2.89 -23.64 16.11
CA LYS A 143 3.67 -24.06 14.92
C LYS A 143 2.79 -23.98 13.65
N THR A 144 2.24 -22.81 13.36
CA THR A 144 1.85 -22.48 11.99
C THR A 144 3.11 -21.99 11.28
N PRO A 145 3.43 -22.43 10.05
CA PRO A 145 4.58 -21.89 9.33
C PRO A 145 4.44 -20.38 9.34
N VAL A 146 5.43 -19.70 9.94
CA VAL A 146 5.45 -18.24 10.08
C VAL A 146 5.11 -17.66 8.72
N PRO A 147 3.96 -16.96 8.54
CA PRO A 147 3.65 -16.34 7.27
C PRO A 147 4.86 -15.47 6.92
N ARG A 148 5.48 -15.65 5.75
CA ARG A 148 6.56 -14.75 5.31
C ARG A 148 6.03 -13.33 5.42
N GLU A 149 6.48 -12.56 6.40
CA GLU A 149 5.95 -11.23 6.66
C GLU A 149 6.48 -10.29 5.56
N PHE A 150 5.75 -10.20 4.45
CA PHE A 150 6.09 -9.29 3.36
C PHE A 150 5.79 -7.83 3.70
N PHE A 151 5.08 -7.57 4.80
CA PHE A 151 4.72 -6.24 5.25
C PHE A 151 5.01 -6.05 6.72
N SER A 152 5.57 -4.91 7.08
CA SER A 152 5.63 -4.43 8.46
C SER A 152 4.97 -3.05 8.56
N VAL A 153 4.37 -2.74 9.71
CA VAL A 153 3.56 -1.53 9.87
C VAL A 153 4.00 -0.75 11.09
N LYS A 154 4.42 0.49 10.88
CA LYS A 154 4.47 1.52 11.93
C LYS A 154 3.19 2.34 11.84
N HIS A 155 2.57 2.68 12.96
CA HIS A 155 1.32 3.41 12.92
C HIS A 155 1.25 4.48 14.00
N TRP A 156 0.45 5.49 13.71
CA TRP A 156 0.08 6.56 14.61
C TRP A 156 -1.44 6.66 14.58
N VAL A 157 -2.07 6.70 15.75
CA VAL A 157 -3.53 6.83 15.85
C VAL A 157 -3.87 8.15 16.51
N TRP A 158 -4.84 8.84 15.95
CA TRP A 158 -5.31 10.12 16.46
C TRP A 158 -6.78 10.33 16.07
N ILE A 159 -7.64 10.57 17.07
CA ILE A 159 -9.05 11.01 16.96
C ILE A 159 -9.74 10.57 15.64
N GLY A 160 -10.14 9.29 15.59
CA GLY A 160 -10.90 8.74 14.46
C GLY A 160 -10.13 8.53 13.15
N VAL A 161 -8.83 8.83 13.13
CA VAL A 161 -7.93 8.62 11.98
C VAL A 161 -6.71 7.80 12.42
N LYS A 162 -6.37 6.78 11.63
CA LYS A 162 -5.13 6.01 11.78
C LYS A 162 -4.26 6.20 10.55
N LEU A 163 -3.04 6.66 10.78
CA LEU A 163 -2.00 6.73 9.77
C LEU A 163 -1.05 5.55 9.96
N SER A 164 -0.84 4.79 8.90
CA SER A 164 0.06 3.63 8.90
C SER A 164 1.15 3.87 7.86
N LEU A 165 2.41 3.77 8.27
CA LEU A 165 3.54 3.62 7.37
C LEU A 165 3.78 2.12 7.20
N VAL A 166 3.45 1.61 6.03
CA VAL A 166 3.54 0.19 5.68
C VAL A 166 4.81 -0.02 4.86
N HIS A 167 5.75 -0.79 5.40
CA HIS A 167 6.96 -1.18 4.69
C HIS A 167 6.73 -2.49 3.94
N ILE A 168 7.11 -2.52 2.66
CA ILE A 168 7.04 -3.71 1.79
C ILE A 168 8.42 -4.36 1.77
N SER A 169 8.52 -5.62 2.13
CA SER A 169 9.76 -6.39 2.05
C SER A 169 10.29 -6.43 0.61
N VAL A 170 11.61 -6.33 0.44
CA VAL A 170 12.29 -6.56 -0.85
C VAL A 170 12.07 -7.97 -1.41
N SER A 171 11.69 -8.94 -0.57
CA SER A 171 11.36 -10.31 -1.01
C SER A 171 9.88 -10.49 -1.38
N ALA A 172 9.06 -9.43 -1.30
CA ALA A 172 7.64 -9.51 -1.61
C ALA A 172 7.43 -9.90 -3.09
N PRO A 173 6.48 -10.81 -3.37
CA PRO A 173 6.01 -11.07 -4.72
C PRO A 173 5.46 -9.83 -5.43
N VAL A 174 5.70 -9.72 -6.74
CA VAL A 174 5.17 -8.63 -7.56
C VAL A 174 3.84 -9.02 -8.19
N GLY A 175 3.02 -8.02 -8.50
CA GLY A 175 1.71 -8.17 -9.13
C GLY A 175 0.60 -7.43 -8.38
N ARG A 176 -0.64 -7.86 -8.61
CA ARG A 176 -1.83 -7.34 -7.94
C ARG A 176 -1.95 -7.89 -6.52
N TRP A 177 -2.07 -6.98 -5.58
CA TRP A 177 -2.35 -7.23 -4.17
C TRP A 177 -3.71 -6.65 -3.78
N ILE A 178 -4.35 -7.29 -2.82
CA ILE A 178 -5.63 -6.90 -2.25
C ILE A 178 -5.41 -6.55 -0.78
N LEU A 179 -5.76 -5.33 -0.43
CA LEU A 179 -5.81 -4.79 0.92
C LEU A 179 -7.24 -4.92 1.46
N MET A 180 -7.34 -5.42 2.69
CA MET A 180 -8.58 -5.49 3.45
C MET A 180 -8.30 -5.16 4.92
N VAL A 181 -9.20 -4.41 5.55
CA VAL A 181 -9.12 -4.10 6.98
C VAL A 181 -10.26 -4.81 7.70
N GLU A 182 -9.91 -5.57 8.73
CA GLU A 182 -10.86 -6.16 9.66
C GLU A 182 -10.74 -5.47 11.01
N THR A 183 -11.85 -5.16 11.65
CA THR A 183 -11.89 -4.57 12.98
C THR A 183 -12.72 -5.43 13.92
N TYR A 184 -12.28 -5.49 15.17
CA TYR A 184 -12.92 -6.25 16.23
C TYR A 184 -13.01 -5.38 17.49
N HIS A 185 -13.96 -5.71 18.36
CA HIS A 185 -14.03 -5.14 19.70
C HIS A 185 -13.72 -6.24 20.72
N VAL A 186 -12.83 -5.97 21.67
CA VAL A 186 -12.31 -6.96 22.65
C VAL A 186 -13.44 -7.63 23.45
N GLN A 187 -14.52 -6.90 23.75
CA GLN A 187 -15.65 -7.42 24.53
C GLN A 187 -16.74 -8.10 23.67
N LEU A 188 -16.62 -8.09 22.34
CA LEU A 188 -17.62 -8.68 21.44
C LEU A 188 -17.00 -9.83 20.67
N GLU A 189 -17.08 -11.03 21.24
CA GLU A 189 -16.62 -12.23 20.57
C GLU A 189 -17.41 -12.48 19.27
N GLY A 190 -16.70 -12.88 18.21
CA GLY A 190 -17.28 -13.23 16.91
C GLY A 190 -17.77 -12.07 16.04
N THR A 191 -17.94 -10.86 16.58
CA THR A 191 -18.42 -9.70 15.79
C THR A 191 -17.25 -8.94 15.18
N ARG A 192 -17.26 -8.75 13.85
CA ARG A 192 -16.23 -8.00 13.12
C ARG A 192 -16.83 -7.12 12.03
N ASN A 193 -16.20 -5.98 11.76
CA ASN A 193 -16.41 -5.27 10.50
C ASN A 193 -15.27 -5.58 9.55
N VAL A 194 -15.59 -5.59 8.26
CA VAL A 194 -14.62 -5.84 7.18
C VAL A 194 -14.84 -4.78 6.13
N THR A 195 -13.76 -4.17 5.64
CA THR A 195 -13.83 -3.20 4.55
C THR A 195 -14.00 -3.87 3.20
N GLU A 196 -14.46 -3.08 2.24
CA GLU A 196 -14.32 -3.42 0.82
C GLU A 196 -12.85 -3.70 0.47
N LYS A 197 -12.67 -4.54 -0.53
CA LYS A 197 -11.35 -4.92 -1.06
C LYS A 197 -10.77 -3.73 -1.82
N THR A 198 -9.55 -3.34 -1.45
CA THR A 198 -8.79 -2.27 -2.13
C THR A 198 -7.65 -2.90 -2.90
N ASP A 199 -7.60 -2.67 -4.22
CA ASP A 199 -6.50 -3.14 -5.05
C ASP A 199 -5.27 -2.23 -4.93
N LEU A 200 -4.10 -2.83 -5.00
CA LEU A 200 -2.82 -2.14 -5.18
C LEU A 200 -1.86 -3.02 -5.98
N TYR A 201 -0.91 -2.40 -6.68
CA TYR A 201 0.11 -3.11 -7.44
C TYR A 201 1.47 -2.96 -6.78
N ILE A 202 2.21 -4.05 -6.65
CA ILE A 202 3.60 -4.04 -6.17
C ILE A 202 4.50 -4.51 -7.30
N LEU A 203 5.49 -3.71 -7.65
CA LEU A 203 6.45 -3.96 -8.72
C LEU A 203 7.87 -4.18 -8.16
N PHE A 204 8.78 -4.61 -9.03
CA PHE A 204 10.21 -4.60 -8.75
C PHE A 204 10.74 -3.17 -8.52
N ASN A 205 11.76 -3.05 -7.67
CA ASN A 205 12.40 -1.79 -7.29
C ASN A 205 13.89 -1.73 -7.66
N PRO A 206 14.21 -1.32 -8.89
CA PRO A 206 15.61 -1.22 -9.30
C PRO A 206 16.38 -0.04 -8.67
N TRP A 207 15.72 0.83 -7.89
CA TRP A 207 16.39 1.84 -7.06
C TRP A 207 16.79 1.31 -5.68
N HIS A 208 16.30 0.14 -5.28
CA HIS A 208 16.66 -0.48 -4.02
C HIS A 208 18.01 -1.20 -4.15
N LYS A 209 18.91 -0.98 -3.20
CA LYS A 209 20.30 -1.49 -3.28
C LYS A 209 20.39 -3.01 -3.23
N ASP A 210 19.52 -3.62 -2.45
CA ASP A 210 19.49 -5.08 -2.24
C ASP A 210 18.65 -5.80 -3.30
N GLU A 211 18.22 -5.10 -4.35
CA GLU A 211 17.43 -5.68 -5.43
C GLU A 211 18.28 -6.00 -6.65
N SER A 212 18.22 -7.26 -7.09
CA SER A 212 19.02 -7.77 -8.22
C SER A 212 18.74 -7.08 -9.55
N VAL A 213 17.50 -6.60 -9.76
CA VAL A 213 17.04 -6.02 -11.03
C VAL A 213 17.74 -4.70 -11.36
N GLY A 214 18.21 -3.96 -10.35
CA GLY A 214 18.92 -2.69 -10.53
C GLY A 214 20.46 -2.79 -10.50
N ALA A 215 21.00 -3.95 -10.12
CA ALA A 215 22.43 -4.11 -9.91
C ALA A 215 23.21 -4.06 -11.23
N GLY A 216 24.27 -3.25 -11.28
CA GLY A 216 25.16 -3.14 -12.45
C GLY A 216 24.64 -2.28 -13.61
N MET A 217 23.54 -1.55 -13.43
CA MET A 217 23.00 -0.62 -14.43
C MET A 217 23.96 0.56 -14.67
N HIS A 218 24.13 0.98 -15.93
CA HIS A 218 24.86 2.20 -16.26
C HIS A 218 24.19 3.45 -15.64
N PRO A 219 24.96 4.53 -15.36
CA PRO A 219 24.39 5.81 -14.96
C PRO A 219 23.33 6.28 -15.96
N GLY A 220 22.12 6.59 -15.49
CA GLY A 220 20.98 6.97 -16.34
C GLY A 220 20.26 5.80 -17.02
N GLY A 221 20.70 4.55 -16.84
CA GLY A 221 20.08 3.39 -17.49
C GLY A 221 18.62 3.17 -17.08
N LEU A 222 18.21 3.57 -15.88
CA LEU A 222 16.80 3.47 -15.45
C LEU A 222 15.88 4.39 -16.25
N ASP A 223 16.39 5.54 -16.71
CA ASP A 223 15.58 6.46 -17.51
C ASP A 223 15.25 5.81 -18.87
N GLU A 224 16.23 5.15 -19.48
CA GLU A 224 16.08 4.48 -20.78
C GLU A 224 15.33 3.14 -20.67
N TYR A 225 15.73 2.26 -19.74
CA TYR A 225 15.22 0.88 -19.70
C TYR A 225 13.90 0.72 -18.94
N LEU A 226 13.48 1.73 -18.17
CA LEU A 226 12.28 1.63 -17.35
C LEU A 226 11.31 2.79 -17.54
N LEU A 227 11.80 4.03 -17.53
CA LEU A 227 10.94 5.22 -17.60
C LEU A 227 10.58 5.63 -19.03
N LYS A 228 11.37 5.22 -20.03
CA LYS A 228 11.06 5.46 -21.43
C LYS A 228 9.97 4.50 -21.91
N ASP A 229 8.89 5.05 -22.45
CA ASP A 229 7.71 4.30 -22.94
C ASP A 229 7.68 4.14 -24.47
N THR A 230 8.73 4.61 -25.12
CA THR A 230 8.92 4.61 -26.57
C THR A 230 10.35 4.21 -26.89
N GLY A 231 10.52 3.45 -27.96
CA GLY A 231 11.82 2.94 -28.34
C GLY A 231 11.95 2.76 -29.84
N LYS A 232 12.97 2.02 -30.24
CA LYS A 232 13.27 1.71 -31.63
C LYS A 232 13.60 0.23 -31.77
N VAL A 233 12.94 -0.43 -32.71
CA VAL A 233 13.24 -1.81 -33.09
C VAL A 233 14.01 -1.77 -34.41
N TRP A 234 15.22 -2.33 -34.40
CA TRP A 234 16.06 -2.44 -35.58
C TRP A 234 15.68 -3.66 -36.40
N ARG A 235 15.63 -3.49 -37.72
CA ARG A 235 15.35 -4.53 -38.71
C ARG A 235 16.24 -4.35 -39.94
N GLY A 236 16.13 -5.26 -40.90
CA GLY A 236 16.92 -5.23 -42.13
C GLY A 236 18.17 -6.11 -42.01
N THR A 237 19.16 -5.83 -42.85
CA THR A 237 20.44 -6.54 -42.85
C THR A 237 21.50 -5.73 -42.11
N ALA A 238 22.65 -6.36 -41.80
CA ALA A 238 23.78 -5.67 -41.19
C ALA A 238 24.25 -4.46 -42.03
N ASP A 239 24.18 -4.56 -43.36
CA ASP A 239 24.61 -3.51 -44.29
C ASP A 239 23.56 -2.43 -44.55
N SER A 240 22.30 -2.67 -44.18
CA SER A 240 21.19 -1.74 -44.35
C SER A 240 20.22 -1.80 -43.16
N PRO A 241 20.65 -1.37 -41.97
CA PRO A 241 19.80 -1.38 -40.79
C PRO A 241 18.73 -0.29 -40.88
N GLU A 242 17.48 -0.66 -40.65
CA GLU A 242 16.34 0.25 -40.59
C GLU A 242 15.78 0.27 -39.17
N GLY A 243 15.64 1.46 -38.59
CA GLY A 243 15.06 1.63 -37.27
C GLY A 243 13.58 1.98 -37.36
N ARG A 244 12.71 1.15 -36.79
CA ARG A 244 11.28 1.46 -36.65
C ARG A 244 10.96 1.99 -35.25
N PRO A 245 10.25 3.12 -35.13
CA PRO A 245 9.76 3.57 -33.82
C PRO A 245 8.76 2.55 -33.27
N TRP A 246 8.80 2.36 -31.95
CA TRP A 246 7.92 1.44 -31.23
C TRP A 246 7.39 2.11 -29.98
N VAL A 247 6.10 1.98 -29.71
CA VAL A 247 5.48 2.45 -28.46
C VAL A 247 5.36 1.25 -27.54
N PHE A 248 6.11 1.26 -26.42
CA PHE A 248 5.96 0.25 -25.39
C PHE A 248 4.67 0.46 -24.59
N GLY A 249 4.36 1.72 -24.25
CA GLY A 249 3.09 2.11 -23.64
C GLY A 249 2.82 1.46 -22.28
N GLN A 250 3.86 1.05 -21.54
CA GLN A 250 3.76 0.26 -20.31
C GLN A 250 2.97 0.95 -19.18
N PHE A 251 2.81 2.27 -19.25
CA PHE A 251 2.16 3.07 -18.22
C PHE A 251 0.67 3.27 -18.43
N HIS A 252 0.13 2.83 -19.56
CA HIS A 252 -1.28 2.96 -19.87
C HIS A 252 -2.14 2.19 -18.86
N HIS A 253 -3.29 2.74 -18.48
CA HIS A 253 -4.11 2.23 -17.37
C HIS A 253 -4.54 0.75 -17.49
N VAL A 254 -4.58 0.20 -18.71
CA VAL A 254 -4.98 -1.19 -18.99
C VAL A 254 -3.84 -2.21 -18.79
N VAL A 255 -2.59 -1.78 -18.75
CA VAL A 255 -1.43 -2.68 -18.85
C VAL A 255 -1.31 -3.57 -17.60
N LEU A 256 -1.34 -3.00 -16.40
CA LEU A 256 -1.24 -3.78 -15.16
C LEU A 256 -2.43 -4.74 -14.96
N PRO A 257 -3.69 -4.36 -15.24
CA PRO A 257 -4.81 -5.30 -15.33
C PRO A 257 -4.58 -6.42 -16.35
N ALA A 258 -4.10 -6.10 -17.56
CA ALA A 258 -3.82 -7.10 -18.59
C ALA A 258 -2.72 -8.09 -18.17
N ILE A 259 -1.62 -7.61 -17.58
CA ILE A 259 -0.56 -8.48 -17.04
C ILE A 259 -1.13 -9.38 -15.94
N THR A 260 -1.98 -8.86 -15.06
CA THR A 260 -2.64 -9.67 -14.03
C THR A 260 -3.46 -10.80 -14.66
N LEU A 261 -4.24 -10.49 -15.70
CA LEU A 261 -5.03 -11.48 -16.43
C LEU A 261 -4.16 -12.52 -17.15
N LEU A 262 -3.02 -12.11 -17.72
CA LEU A 262 -2.08 -13.04 -18.34
C LEU A 262 -1.48 -13.98 -17.30
N LEU A 263 -0.98 -13.46 -16.18
CA LEU A 263 -0.44 -14.30 -15.10
C LEU A 263 -1.49 -15.24 -14.50
N ALA A 264 -2.75 -14.82 -14.47
CA ALA A 264 -3.90 -15.63 -14.07
C ALA A 264 -4.13 -16.81 -15.01
N LYS A 265 -4.19 -16.52 -16.31
CA LYS A 265 -4.54 -17.49 -17.36
C LYS A 265 -3.54 -18.65 -17.44
N PHE A 266 -2.28 -18.38 -17.13
CA PHE A 266 -1.20 -19.37 -17.16
C PHE A 266 -0.89 -19.95 -15.77
N ASP A 267 -1.77 -19.69 -14.78
CA ASP A 267 -1.70 -20.16 -13.39
C ASP A 267 -0.31 -20.02 -12.75
N MET A 268 0.37 -18.89 -13.02
CA MET A 268 1.70 -18.67 -12.46
C MET A 268 1.58 -18.54 -10.93
N PRO A 269 2.24 -19.41 -10.14
CA PRO A 269 2.15 -19.38 -8.69
C PRO A 269 2.64 -18.05 -8.11
N CYS A 270 1.90 -17.49 -7.15
CA CYS A 270 2.17 -16.15 -6.62
C CYS A 270 3.50 -16.08 -5.85
N ASP A 271 3.97 -17.18 -5.26
CA ASP A 271 5.21 -17.28 -4.49
C ASP A 271 6.46 -17.09 -5.34
N ILE A 272 6.44 -17.53 -6.60
CA ILE A 272 7.57 -17.39 -7.52
C ILE A 272 7.57 -16.06 -8.28
N ARG A 273 6.47 -15.27 -8.23
CA ARG A 273 6.41 -13.94 -8.89
C ARG A 273 7.45 -12.96 -8.34
N GLY A 274 7.99 -13.19 -7.15
CA GLY A 274 9.07 -12.38 -6.57
C GLY A 274 10.44 -12.57 -7.21
N ASP A 275 10.64 -13.61 -8.03
CA ASP A 275 11.88 -13.87 -8.76
C ASP A 275 11.77 -13.32 -10.20
N PRO A 276 12.61 -12.34 -10.58
CA PRO A 276 12.58 -11.78 -11.93
C PRO A 276 12.92 -12.82 -13.03
N ILE A 277 13.75 -13.83 -12.74
CA ILE A 277 14.13 -14.86 -13.72
C ILE A 277 12.92 -15.73 -14.05
N GLU A 278 12.24 -16.22 -13.02
CA GLU A 278 11.05 -17.06 -13.17
C GLU A 278 9.90 -16.28 -13.83
N LEU A 279 9.72 -15.00 -13.46
CA LEU A 279 8.71 -14.15 -14.09
C LEU A 279 8.99 -13.90 -15.58
N VAL A 280 10.24 -13.60 -15.95
CA VAL A 280 10.61 -13.38 -17.35
C VAL A 280 10.45 -14.66 -18.16
N ARG A 281 10.82 -15.83 -17.62
CA ARG A 281 10.62 -17.14 -18.26
C ARG A 281 9.14 -17.40 -18.53
N ALA A 282 8.29 -17.19 -17.53
CA ALA A 282 6.85 -17.36 -17.66
C ALA A 282 6.27 -16.40 -18.71
N LEU A 283 6.56 -15.10 -18.62
CA LEU A 283 6.05 -14.11 -19.57
C LEU A 283 6.52 -14.35 -21.01
N SER A 284 7.78 -14.75 -21.20
CA SER A 284 8.33 -15.06 -22.53
C SER A 284 7.61 -16.26 -23.17
N SER A 285 7.31 -17.28 -22.37
CA SER A 285 6.52 -18.44 -22.81
C SER A 285 5.12 -18.02 -23.26
N ILE A 286 4.45 -17.18 -22.46
CA ILE A 286 3.10 -16.66 -22.73
C ILE A 286 3.01 -15.92 -24.06
N VAL A 287 3.98 -15.05 -24.35
CA VAL A 287 3.99 -14.22 -25.56
C VAL A 287 4.31 -15.02 -26.81
N SER A 288 5.07 -16.11 -26.67
CA SER A 288 5.52 -16.95 -27.79
C SER A 288 4.59 -18.14 -28.09
N THR A 289 3.45 -18.22 -27.39
CA THR A 289 2.42 -19.26 -27.59
C THR A 289 1.41 -18.83 -28.63
#